data_AF-A0A8T7L952-F1
#
_entry.id   AF-A0A8T7L952-F1
#
_cell.length_a   1.000
_cell.length_b   1.000
_cell.length_c   1.000
_cell.angle_alpha   90.00
_cell.angle_beta   90.00
_cell.angle_gamma   90.00
#
_symmetry.space_group_name_H-M   'P 1'
#
loop_
_entity.id
_entity.type
_entity.pdbx_description
1 polymer ?
#
loop_
_entity_poly.entity_id
_entity_poly.type
_entity_poly.pdbx_seq_one_letter_code
_entity_poly.pdbx_strand_id
1 'polypeptide(L)' 'MSSLNVRRLAVWAVSLVLGFIICWLIITVGFPILLPSARSITIQEYGYIYFLVTMVPISLVFVIWLDALMNTGILPD' A
#
# COMPACT_ATOMS: atom_id res chain seq x y z
N MET A 1 24.17 3.33 10.16
CA MET A 1 23.32 2.27 9.55
C MET A 1 24.07 1.69 8.36
N SER A 2 24.02 0.38 8.14
CA SER A 2 24.59 -0.22 6.93
C SER A 2 23.76 0.18 5.69
N SER A 3 24.39 0.22 4.52
CA SER A 3 23.70 0.49 3.24
C SER A 3 22.50 -0.45 3.03
N LEU A 4 22.62 -1.70 3.46
CA LEU A 4 21.54 -2.69 3.41
C LEU A 4 20.31 -2.28 4.24
N ASN A 5 20.53 -1.82 5.48
CA ASN A 5 19.42 -1.41 6.35
C ASN A 5 18.71 -0.16 5.83
N VAL A 6 19.44 0.74 5.16
CA VAL A 6 18.84 1.92 4.50
C VAL A 6 17.97 1.49 3.32
N ARG A 7 18.42 0.55 2.50
CA ARG A 7 17.64 0.02 1.37
C ARG A 7 16.37 -0.70 1.85
N ARG A 8 16.48 -1.51 2.91
CA ARG A 8 15.32 -2.19 3.53
C ARG A 8 14.28 -1.19 4.04
N LEU A 9 14.72 -0.15 4.73
CA LEU A 9 13.83 0.90 5.22
C LEU A 9 13.15 1.65 4.05
N ALA A 10 13.90 1.94 2.98
CA ALA A 10 13.36 2.59 1.80
C ALA A 10 12.30 1.71 1.10
N VAL A 11 12.55 0.41 0.94
CA VAL A 11 11.56 -0.53 0.37
C VAL A 11 10.26 -0.51 1.17
N TRP A 12 10.35 -0.59 2.51
CA TRP A 12 9.16 -0.51 3.36
C TRP A 12 8.42 0.81 3.23
N ALA A 13 9.14 1.93 3.31
CA ALA A 13 8.53 3.27 3.23
C ALA A 13 7.84 3.49 1.88
N VAL A 14 8.51 3.16 0.78
CA VAL A 14 7.95 3.30 -0.58
C VAL A 14 6.75 2.38 -0.76
N SER A 15 6.82 1.14 -0.29
CA SER A 15 5.71 0.18 -0.40
C SER A 15 4.46 0.63 0.35
N LEU A 16 4.61 1.20 1.55
CA LEU A 16 3.50 1.75 2.33
C LEU A 16 2.87 2.97 1.63
N VAL A 17 3.69 3.86 1.05
CA VAL A 17 3.20 5.01 0.29
C VAL A 17 2.44 4.56 -0.95
N LEU A 18 2.96 3.57 -1.70
CA LEU A 18 2.28 3.01 -2.86
C LEU A 18 0.97 2.33 -2.47
N GLY A 19 0.96 1.53 -1.40
CA GLY A 19 -0.27 0.90 -0.91
C GLY A 19 -1.31 1.92 -0.46
N PHE A 20 -0.90 3.00 0.20
CA PHE A 20 -1.78 4.13 0.54
C PHE A 20 -2.39 4.76 -0.70
N ILE A 21 -1.57 5.12 -1.70
CA ILE A 21 -2.04 5.79 -2.93
C ILE A 21 -3.03 4.90 -3.68
N ILE A 22 -2.71 3.61 -3.84
CA ILE A 22 -3.58 2.67 -4.55
C ILE A 22 -4.89 2.46 -3.79
N CYS A 23 -4.85 2.23 -2.48
CA CYS A 23 -6.06 2.07 -1.68
C CYS A 23 -6.93 3.34 -1.70
N TRP A 24 -6.30 4.51 -1.62
CA TRP A 24 -6.99 5.79 -1.73
C TRP A 24 -7.68 5.94 -3.09
N LEU A 25 -6.98 5.67 -4.20
CA LEU A 25 -7.56 5.71 -5.55
C LEU A 25 -8.73 4.72 -5.72
N ILE A 26 -8.63 3.52 -5.16
CA ILE A 26 -9.73 2.55 -5.21
C ILE A 26 -10.98 3.13 -4.55
N ILE A 27 -10.84 3.78 -3.39
CA ILE A 27 -11.99 4.30 -2.65
C ILE A 27 -12.52 5.58 -3.28
N THR A 28 -11.64 6.52 -3.66
CA THR A 28 -12.06 7.85 -4.14
C THR A 28 -12.46 7.87 -5.61
N VAL A 29 -11.96 6.93 -6.42
CA VAL A 29 -12.21 6.88 -7.87
C VAL A 29 -12.82 5.54 -8.27
N GLY A 30 -12.24 4.42 -7.83
CA GLY A 30 -12.70 3.08 -8.22
C GLY A 30 -14.14 2.78 -7.80
N PHE A 31 -14.49 3.01 -6.54
CA PHE A 31 -15.84 2.76 -6.03
C PHE A 31 -16.91 3.67 -6.65
N PRO A 32 -16.72 4.99 -6.80
CA PRO A 32 -17.70 5.82 -7.50
C PRO A 32 -17.97 5.39 -8.94
N ILE A 33 -16.96 4.86 -9.65
CA ILE A 33 -17.11 4.33 -11.01
C ILE A 33 -17.93 3.03 -11.01
N LEU A 34 -17.65 2.12 -10.08
CA LEU A 34 -18.26 0.78 -10.04
C LEU A 34 -19.65 0.78 -9.37
N LEU A 35 -19.83 1.62 -8.36
CA LEU A 35 -21.03 1.75 -7.55
C LEU A 35 -21.32 3.24 -7.29
N PRO A 36 -21.99 3.93 -8.23
CA PRO A 36 -22.27 5.37 -8.12
C PRO A 36 -23.11 5.76 -6.90
N SER A 37 -23.83 4.81 -6.29
CA SER A 37 -24.60 5.00 -5.06
C SER A 37 -23.80 4.78 -3.78
N ALA A 38 -22.55 4.34 -3.86
CA ALA A 38 -21.71 4.09 -2.70
C ALA A 38 -21.29 5.41 -2.05
N ARG A 39 -21.55 5.52 -0.75
CA ARG A 39 -21.31 6.70 0.08
C ARG A 39 -19.83 6.91 0.44
N SER A 40 -18.90 6.23 -0.25
CA SER A 40 -17.46 6.26 0.06
C SER A 40 -16.73 7.17 -0.92
N ILE A 41 -16.71 8.46 -0.62
CA ILE A 41 -15.88 9.44 -1.33
C ILE A 41 -14.61 9.72 -0.53
N THR A 42 -14.65 9.46 0.78
CA THR A 42 -13.59 9.77 1.72
C THR A 42 -13.17 8.56 2.57
N ILE A 43 -11.97 8.62 3.15
CA ILE A 43 -11.45 7.57 4.05
C ILE A 43 -12.35 7.42 5.29
N GLN A 44 -12.90 8.54 5.79
CA GLN A 44 -13.78 8.59 6.96
C GLN A 44 -15.05 7.76 6.73
N GLU A 45 -15.65 7.88 5.55
CA GLU A 45 -16.87 7.14 5.17
C GLU A 45 -16.57 5.67 4.91
N TYR A 46 -15.40 5.36 4.34
CA TYR A 46 -14.94 3.98 4.15
C TYR A 46 -14.61 3.28 5.48
N GLY A 47 -14.16 4.04 6.47
CA GLY A 47 -13.73 3.56 7.78
C GLY A 47 -12.23 3.30 7.84
N TYR A 48 -11.56 3.89 8.83
CA TYR A 48 -10.10 3.82 8.97
C TYR A 48 -9.55 2.40 9.11
N ILE A 49 -10.26 1.53 9.85
CA ILE A 49 -9.85 0.14 10.03
C ILE A 49 -9.93 -0.61 8.69
N TYR A 50 -11.02 -0.43 7.94
CA TYR A 50 -11.16 -1.02 6.62
C TYR A 50 -10.06 -0.51 5.67
N PHE A 51 -9.79 0.80 5.69
CA PHE A 51 -8.69 1.38 4.92
C PHE A 51 -7.35 0.71 5.23
N LEU A 52 -6.99 0.56 6.51
CA LEU A 52 -5.73 -0.05 6.90
C LEU A 52 -5.66 -1.53 6.49
N VAL A 53 -6.73 -2.29 6.70
CA VAL A 53 -6.78 -3.73 6.36
C VAL A 53 -6.75 -3.95 4.85
N THR A 54 -7.15 -2.99 4.03
CA THR A 54 -7.00 -3.04 2.56
C THR A 54 -5.62 -2.53 2.12
N MET A 55 -5.15 -1.42 2.69
CA MET A 55 -3.88 -0.79 2.35
C MET A 55 -2.67 -1.67 2.67
N VAL A 56 -2.66 -2.32 3.84
CA VAL A 56 -1.50 -3.11 4.29
C VAL A 56 -1.20 -4.29 3.36
N PRO A 57 -2.17 -5.16 2.99
CA PRO A 57 -1.93 -6.22 2.01
C PRO A 57 -1.41 -5.70 0.66
N ILE A 58 -1.97 -4.60 0.15
CA ILE A 58 -1.50 -3.98 -1.09
C ILE A 58 -0.05 -3.51 -0.95
N SER A 59 0.29 -2.90 0.20
CA SER A 59 1.66 -2.49 0.51
C SER A 59 2.61 -3.69 0.51
N LEU A 60 2.20 -4.83 1.07
CA LEU A 60 3.01 -6.04 1.11
C LEU A 60 3.28 -6.63 -0.29
N VAL A 61 2.34 -6.48 -1.24
CA VAL A 61 2.60 -6.84 -2.64
C VAL A 61 3.76 -6.02 -3.21
N PHE A 62 3.81 -4.72 -2.91
CA PHE A 62 4.94 -3.87 -3.33
C PHE A 62 6.23 -4.23 -2.60
N VAL A 63 6.18 -4.62 -1.31
CA VAL A 63 7.37 -5.11 -0.59
C VAL A 63 7.96 -6.30 -1.31
N ILE A 64 7.14 -7.28 -1.71
CA ILE A 64 7.61 -8.47 -2.45
C ILE A 64 8.33 -8.07 -3.75
N TRP A 65 7.71 -7.20 -4.54
CA TRP A 65 8.29 -6.79 -5.83
C TRP A 65 9.56 -5.96 -5.66
N LEU A 66 9.56 -4.99 -4.75
CA LEU A 66 10.70 -4.12 -4.52
C LEU A 66 11.86 -4.83 -3.83
N ASP A 67 11.58 -5.80 -2.95
CA ASP A 67 12.60 -6.65 -2.35
C ASP A 67 13.34 -7.47 -3.41
N ALA A 68 12.59 -8.08 -4.34
CA ALA A 68 13.16 -8.82 -5.47
C ALA A 68 13.99 -7.91 -6.41
N LEU A 69 13.51 -6.69 -6.71
CA LEU A 69 14.20 -5.76 -7.60
C LEU A 69 15.45 -5.12 -6.97
N MET A 70 15.41 -4.84 -5.67
CA MET A 70 16.49 -4.13 -4.97
C MET A 70 17.45 -5.07 -4.23
N ASN A 71 17.14 -6.37 -4.22
CA ASN A 71 17.86 -7.42 -3.51
C ASN A 71 18.12 -7.04 -2.05
N THR A 72 17.03 -6.73 -1.34
CA THR A 72 17.13 -6.25 0.05
C THR A 72 17.09 -7.37 1.08
N GLY A 73 16.77 -8.61 0.69
CA GLY A 73 16.68 -9.77 1.58
C GLY A 73 15.76 -9.49 2.77
N ILE A 74 14.60 -8.88 2.50
CA ILE A 74 13.53 -8.70 3.50
C ILE A 74 12.77 -10.01 3.64
N LEU A 75 12.46 -10.64 2.51
CA LEU A 75 11.92 -11.99 2.45
C LEU A 75 13.07 -13.01 2.51
N PRO A 76 12.81 -14.22 3.03
CA PRO A 76 13.77 -15.32 2.94
C PRO A 76 13.98 -15.73 1.48
N ASP A 77 15.22 -16.12 1.16
CA ASP A 77 15.64 -16.64 -0.15
C ASP A 77 15.04 -18.03 -0.46
#